data_AF-A0A9D9CTQ5-F1
#
_entry.id   AF-A0A9D9CTQ5-F1
#
_cell.length_a   1.000
_cell.length_b   1.000
_cell.length_c   1.000
_cell.angle_alpha   90.00
_cell.angle_beta   90.00
_cell.angle_gamma   90.00
#
_symmetry.space_group_name_H-M   'P 1'
#
loop_
_entity.id
_entity.type
_entity.pdbx_description
1 polymer ?
#
loop_
_entity_poly.entity_id
_entity_poly.type
_entity_poly.pdbx_seq_one_letter_code
_entity_poly.pdbx_strand_id
1 'polypeptide(L)' 'MYGLADCNNFFVSCERVFRPDLQGKPVIVLSNNDGCAVARSNEAKALGIKMGVPLF' A
#
# COMPACT_ATOMS: atom_id res chain seq x y z
N MET A 1 1.88 -26.52 17.69
CA MET A 1 2.02 -26.17 16.25
C MET A 1 1.69 -24.69 16.09
N TYR A 2 2.46 -23.94 15.30
CA TYR A 2 2.23 -22.51 15.04
C TYR A 2 2.17 -22.25 13.53
N GLY A 3 1.39 -21.25 13.12
CA GLY A 3 1.30 -20.79 11.73
C GLY A 3 1.36 -19.26 11.66
N LEU A 4 1.96 -18.73 10.60
CA LEU A 4 2.06 -17.29 10.32
C LEU A 4 1.23 -16.97 9.08
N ALA A 5 0.39 -15.94 9.18
CA ALA A 5 -0.36 -15.39 8.06
C ALA A 5 -0.02 -13.91 7.92
N ASP A 6 0.35 -13.49 6.71
CA ASP A 6 0.66 -12.11 6.36
C ASP A 6 -0.07 -11.72 5.08
N CYS A 7 -0.60 -10.49 5.04
CA CYS A 7 -1.37 -9.99 3.91
C CYS A 7 -0.53 -9.07 3.03
N ASN A 8 -0.43 -9.41 1.75
CA ASN A 8 0.28 -8.61 0.76
C ASN A 8 -0.34 -7.21 0.63
N ASN A 9 0.49 -6.17 0.85
CA ASN A 9 0.11 -4.76 0.69
C ASN A 9 -1.22 -4.42 1.39
N PHE A 10 -1.42 -4.91 2.62
CA PHE A 10 -2.73 -5.02 3.28
C PHE A 10 -3.67 -3.81 3.06
N PHE A 11 -3.26 -2.59 3.42
CA PHE A 11 -4.14 -1.43 3.26
C PHE A 11 -4.52 -1.11 1.81
N VAL A 12 -3.59 -1.30 0.86
CA VAL A 12 -3.91 -1.16 -0.58
C VAL A 12 -4.88 -2.25 -1.03
N SER A 13 -4.70 -3.48 -0.54
CA SER A 13 -5.58 -4.60 -0.84
C SER A 13 -6.99 -4.37 -0.29
N CYS A 14 -7.12 -3.89 0.94
CA CYS A 14 -8.40 -3.50 1.53
C CYS A 14 -9.09 -2.39 0.72
N GLU A 15 -8.37 -1.34 0.33
CA GLU A 15 -8.95 -0.27 -0.48
C GLU A 15 -9.46 -0.79 -1.82
N ARG A 16 -8.68 -1.65 -2.49
CA ARG A 16 -9.04 -2.25 -3.78
C ARG A 16 -10.25 -3.18 -3.73
N VAL A 17 -10.61 -3.73 -2.57
CA VAL A 17 -11.87 -4.47 -2.39
C VAL A 17 -13.07 -3.54 -2.61
N PHE A 18 -13.00 -2.30 -2.10
CA PHE A 18 -14.07 -1.30 -2.22
C PHE A 18 -13.92 -0.41 -3.45
N ARG A 19 -12.71 -0.33 -4.02
CA ARG A 19 -12.37 0.43 -5.21
C ARG A 19 -11.72 -0.46 -6.28
N PRO A 20 -12.49 -1.34 -6.95
CA PRO A 20 -11.96 -2.23 -7.99
C PRO A 20 -11.31 -1.46 -9.16
N ASP A 21 -11.70 -0.21 -9.38
CA ASP A 21 -11.12 0.67 -10.40
C ASP A 21 -9.64 1.03 -10.14
N LEU A 22 -9.12 0.73 -8.94
CA LEU A 22 -7.71 0.93 -8.57
C LEU A 22 -6.82 -0.30 -8.86
N GLN A 23 -7.39 -1.39 -9.39
CA GLN A 23 -6.61 -2.56 -9.81
C GLN A 23 -5.68 -2.20 -10.98
N GLY A 24 -4.44 -2.67 -10.93
CA GLY A 24 -3.41 -2.38 -11.95
C GLY A 24 -2.87 -0.94 -11.92
N LYS A 25 -3.37 -0.07 -11.02
CA LYS A 25 -2.90 1.32 -10.89
C LYS A 25 -1.89 1.45 -9.74
N PRO A 26 -0.91 2.37 -9.86
CA PRO A 26 -0.06 2.75 -8.73
C PRO A 26 -0.89 3.39 -7.62
N VAL A 27 -1.02 2.69 -6.49
CA VAL A 27 -1.71 3.15 -5.27
C VAL A 27 -0.74 3.19 -4.10
N ILE A 28 -0.86 4.23 -3.28
CA ILE A 28 -0.15 4.42 -2.01
C ILE A 28 -1.17 4.81 -0.95
N VAL A 29 -1.05 4.26 0.24
CA VAL A 29 -1.79 4.69 1.44
C VAL A 29 -0.83 5.47 2.32
N LEU A 30 -1.25 6.65 2.78
CA LEU A 30 -0.46 7.54 3.62
C LEU A 30 -0.85 7.40 5.09
N SER A 31 0.11 7.62 5.99
CA SER A 31 -0.21 7.84 7.40
C SER A 31 -0.98 9.14 7.55
N ASN A 32 -1.94 9.14 8.48
CA ASN A 32 -2.45 10.39 9.02
C ASN A 32 -1.31 11.15 9.74
N ASN A 33 -1.39 12.47 9.76
CA ASN A 33 -0.43 13.42 10.34
C ASN A 33 0.90 13.60 9.60
N ASP A 34 1.61 12.52 9.22
CA ASP A 34 2.98 12.64 8.70
C ASP A 34 3.08 12.54 7.16
N GLY A 35 2.00 12.13 6.49
CA GLY A 35 1.96 12.01 5.02
C GLY A 35 2.93 10.98 4.43
N CYS A 36 3.39 10.03 5.25
CA CYS A 36 4.36 9.02 4.86
C CYS A 36 3.70 7.79 4.24
N ALA A 37 4.35 7.18 3.25
CA ALA A 37 3.84 5.96 2.60
C ALA A 37 3.84 4.75 3.55
N VAL A 38 2.67 4.34 4.04
CA VAL A 38 2.48 3.20 4.97
C VAL A 38 1.99 1.92 4.29
N ALA A 39 1.47 2.00 3.07
CA ALA A 39 1.30 0.83 2.21
C ALA A 39 1.42 1.25 0.74
N ARG A 40 1.92 0.33 -0.09
CA ARG A 40 2.22 0.60 -1.50
C ARG A 40 1.85 -0.61 -2.34
N SER A 41 1.13 -0.38 -3.42
CA SER A 41 0.88 -1.36 -4.47
C SER A 41 2.20 -1.83 -5.10
N ASN A 42 2.20 -2.98 -5.78
CA ASN A 42 3.41 -3.46 -6.47
C ASN A 42 3.81 -2.50 -7.61
N GLU A 43 2.81 -1.89 -8.23
CA GLU A 43 2.93 -0.86 -9.25
C GLU A 43 3.63 0.39 -8.68
N ALA A 44 3.24 0.85 -7.47
CA ALA A 44 3.92 1.95 -6.79
C ALA A 44 5.35 1.58 -6.35
N LYS A 45 5.60 0.33 -5.94
CA LYS A 45 6.96 -0.15 -5.63
C LYS A 45 7.85 -0.15 -6.88
N ALA A 46 7.30 -0.54 -8.03
CA ALA A 46 8.02 -0.54 -9.32
C ALA A 46 8.44 0.88 -9.75
N LEU A 47 7.69 1.91 -9.33
CA LEU A 47 8.06 3.32 -9.51
C LEU A 47 9.15 3.81 -8.54
N GLY A 48 9.69 2.95 -7.68
CA GLY A 48 10.78 3.27 -6.77
C GLY A 48 10.36 3.96 -5.46
N ILE A 49 9.05 4.09 -5.21
CA ILE A 49 8.54 4.69 -3.98
C ILE A 49 8.85 3.78 -2.81
N LYS A 50 9.63 4.26 -1.84
CA LYS A 50 10.06 3.47 -0.67
C LYS A 50 9.04 3.49 0.46
N MET A 51 9.20 2.60 1.44
CA MET A 51 8.36 2.60 2.65
C MET A 51 8.72 3.78 3.54
N GLY A 52 7.73 4.39 4.19
CA GLY A 52 7.97 5.42 5.20
C GLY A 52 8.55 6.73 4.65
N VAL A 53 8.58 6.91 3.33
CA VAL A 53 8.97 8.19 2.74
C VAL A 53 7.81 9.17 2.81
N PRO A 54 8.05 10.43 3.20
CA PRO A 54 7.06 11.49 3.08
C PRO A 54 6.74 11.79 1.61
N LEU A 55 5.50 12.21 1.34
CA LEU A 55 5.00 12.54 0.00
C LEU A 55 4.56 14.02 -0.14
N PHE A 56 5.22 14.92 0.56
CA PHE A 56 5.04 16.38 0.47
C PHE A 56 6.20 17.08 -0.25
#